data_AF-A0A6P1AHX4-F1
#
_entry.id   AF-A0A6P1AHX4-F1
#
_cell.length_a   1.000
_cell.length_b   1.000
_cell.length_c   1.000
_cell.angle_alpha   90.00
_cell.angle_beta   90.00
_cell.angle_gamma   90.00
#
_symmetry.space_group_name_H-M   'P 1'
#
loop_
_entity.id
_entity.type
_entity.pdbx_description
1 polymer ?
#
loop_
_entity_poly.entity_id
_entity_poly.type
_entity_poly.pdbx_seq_one_letter_code
_entity_poly.pdbx_strand_id
1 'polypeptide(L)' 'MLAIYLFLLVISLAAIWVVFNDDDEVHNLAAVSAGLIALVWFFVLIPLPMKMLLTLILLIIYQQLYATDQKL' A
#
# COMPACT_ATOMS: atom_id res chain seq x y z
N MET A 1 -19.28 -3.47 -4.73
CA MET A 1 -18.12 -2.94 -3.97
C MET A 1 -17.14 -4.04 -3.56
N LEU A 2 -17.58 -5.14 -2.93
CA LEU A 2 -16.71 -6.26 -2.51
C LEU A 2 -15.83 -6.83 -3.64
N ALA A 3 -16.39 -7.00 -4.84
CA ALA A 3 -15.63 -7.46 -6.01
C ALA A 3 -14.45 -6.54 -6.39
N ILE A 4 -14.59 -5.22 -6.21
CA ILE A 4 -13.54 -4.24 -6.54
C ILE A 4 -12.39 -4.36 -5.52
N TYR A 5 -12.71 -4.56 -4.25
CA TYR A 5 -11.70 -4.78 -3.20
C TYR A 5 -10.94 -6.09 -3.41
N LEU A 6 -11.63 -7.18 -3.79
CA LEU A 6 -10.98 -8.44 -4.12
C LEU A 6 -10.08 -8.30 -5.35
N PHE A 7 -10.54 -7.57 -6.37
CA PHE A 7 -9.74 -7.33 -7.57
C PHE A 7 -8.46 -6.54 -7.27
N LEU A 8 -8.55 -5.48 -6.47
CA LEU A 8 -7.39 -4.71 -6.02
C LEU A 8 -6.44 -5.55 -5.16
N LEU A 9 -6.96 -6.43 -4.32
CA LEU A 9 -6.16 -7.35 -3.51
C LEU A 9 -5.37 -8.33 -4.39
N VAL A 10 -6.00 -8.89 -5.43
CA VAL A 10 -5.33 -9.77 -6.40
C VAL A 10 -4.23 -9.03 -7.16
N ILE A 11 -4.48 -7.78 -7.58
CA ILE A 11 -3.46 -6.96 -8.26
C ILE A 11 -2.25 -6.71 -7.33
N SER A 12 -2.49 -6.36 -6.07
CA SER A 12 -1.41 -6.14 -5.11
C SER A 12 -0.60 -7.42 -4.83
N LEU A 13 -1.26 -8.57 -4.73
CA LEU A 13 -0.59 -9.87 -4.58
C LEU A 13 0.24 -10.25 -5.82
N ALA A 14 -0.29 -10.02 -7.01
CA ALA A 14 0.43 -10.25 -8.26
C ALA A 14 1.65 -9.34 -8.39
N ALA A 15 1.52 -8.06 -8.02
CA ALA A 15 2.64 -7.12 -8.01
C ALA A 15 3.74 -7.56 -7.04
N ILE A 16 3.38 -7.96 -5.81
CA ILE A 16 4.35 -8.50 -4.83
C ILE A 16 5.03 -9.74 -5.38
N TRP A 17 4.27 -10.68 -5.95
CA TRP A 17 4.83 -11.90 -6.52
C TRP A 17 5.87 -11.62 -7.61
N VAL A 18 5.56 -10.71 -8.53
CA VAL A 18 6.48 -10.29 -9.60
C VAL A 18 7.74 -9.65 -9.03
N VAL A 19 7.62 -8.77 -8.05
CA VAL A 19 8.77 -8.10 -7.41
C VAL A 19 9.74 -9.09 -6.79
N PHE A 20 9.26 -10.21 -6.24
CA PHE A 20 10.07 -11.21 -5.56
C PHE A 20 10.59 -12.33 -6.47
N ASN A 21 9.95 -12.58 -7.60
CA ASN A 21 10.24 -13.74 -8.46
C ASN A 21 10.82 -13.36 -9.83
N ASP A 22 10.93 -12.07 -10.14
CA ASP A 22 11.47 -11.60 -11.41
C ASP A 22 12.75 -10.77 -11.17
N ASP A 23 13.82 -11.16 -11.86
CA ASP A 23 15.12 -10.45 -11.86
C ASP A 23 15.16 -9.33 -12.90
N ASP A 24 14.13 -9.20 -13.75
CA ASP A 24 14.04 -8.10 -14.72
C ASP A 24 13.58 -6.81 -14.04
N GLU A 25 14.51 -5.85 -13.94
CA GLU A 25 14.27 -4.53 -13.34
C GLU A 25 13.10 -3.78 -13.99
N VAL A 26 12.86 -3.94 -15.29
CA VAL A 26 11.76 -3.26 -15.99
C VAL A 26 10.42 -3.86 -15.57
N HIS A 27 10.36 -5.18 -15.44
CA HIS A 27 9.16 -5.89 -15.00
C HIS A 27 8.85 -5.60 -13.53
N ASN A 28 9.90 -5.52 -12.71
CA ASN A 28 9.80 -5.15 -11.30
C ASN A 28 9.30 -3.70 -11.14
N LEU A 29 9.82 -2.76 -11.93
CA LEU A 29 9.36 -1.36 -11.93
C LEU A 29 7.90 -1.24 -12.39
N ALA A 30 7.49 -2.00 -13.40
CA ALA A 30 6.11 -2.08 -13.85
C ALA A 30 5.17 -2.64 -12.76
N ALA A 31 5.62 -3.65 -12.03
CA ALA A 31 4.87 -4.23 -10.91
C ALA A 31 4.72 -3.25 -9.75
N VAL A 32 5.78 -2.56 -9.36
CA VAL A 32 5.75 -1.54 -8.28
C VAL A 32 4.83 -0.38 -8.65
N SER A 33 4.91 0.12 -9.89
CA SER A 33 4.04 1.20 -10.36
C SER A 33 2.58 0.77 -10.44
N ALA A 34 2.28 -0.44 -10.92
CA ALA A 34 0.93 -1.01 -10.90
C ALA A 34 0.39 -1.17 -9.47
N GLY A 35 1.23 -1.64 -8.53
CA GLY A 35 0.90 -1.75 -7.12
C GLY A 35 0.59 -0.39 -6.46
N LEU A 36 1.38 0.65 -6.77
CA LEU A 36 1.14 2.02 -6.31
C LEU A 36 -0.18 2.59 -6.84
N ILE A 37 -0.45 2.39 -8.13
CA ILE A 37 -1.72 2.82 -8.74
C ILE A 37 -2.90 2.11 -8.06
N ALA A 38 -2.80 0.79 -7.85
CA ALA A 38 -3.82 0.02 -7.13
C ALA A 38 -4.02 0.53 -5.70
N LEU A 39 -2.94 0.86 -4.98
CA LEU A 39 -3.00 1.42 -3.63
C LEU A 39 -3.73 2.77 -3.60
N VAL A 40 -3.44 3.66 -4.56
CA VAL A 40 -4.12 4.96 -4.70
C VAL A 40 -5.61 4.75 -4.96
N TRP A 41 -5.97 3.86 -5.88
CA TRP A 41 -7.37 3.54 -6.17
C TRP A 41 -8.09 2.93 -4.96
N PHE A 42 -7.41 2.06 -4.21
CA PHE A 42 -7.93 1.51 -2.97
C PHE A 42 -8.20 2.63 -1.96
N PHE A 43 -7.28 3.58 -1.81
CA PHE A 43 -7.48 4.74 -0.95
C PHE A 43 -8.65 5.59 -1.42
N VAL A 44 -8.78 5.88 -2.73
CA VAL A 44 -9.91 6.67 -3.26
C VAL A 44 -11.26 6.02 -2.93
N LEU A 45 -11.37 4.70 -3.12
CA LEU A 45 -12.61 3.92 -2.96
C LEU A 45 -12.99 3.63 -1.51
N ILE A 46 -12.03 3.68 -0.58
CA ILE A 46 -12.31 3.46 0.84
C ILE A 46 -13.30 4.52 1.38
N PRO A 47 -14.31 4.10 2.17
CA PRO A 47 -15.25 5.02 2.81
C PRO A 47 -14.55 5.90 3.85
N LEU A 48 -15.02 7.15 3.99
CA LEU A 48 -14.48 8.18 4.89
C LEU A 48 -14.04 7.68 6.29
N PRO A 49 -14.83 6.87 7.03
CA PRO A 49 -14.42 6.37 8.34
C PRO A 49 -13.16 5.49 8.32
N MET A 50 -12.97 4.68 7.28
CA MET A 50 -11.77 3.86 7.13
C MET A 50 -10.55 4.69 6.73
N LYS A 51 -10.72 5.77 5.93
CA LYS A 51 -9.64 6.74 5.65
C LYS A 51 -9.13 7.37 6.94
N MET A 52 -10.05 7.79 7.82
CA MET A 52 -9.70 8.36 9.12
C MET A 52 -8.91 7.39 10.00
N LEU A 53 -9.34 6.12 10.08
CA LEU A 53 -8.58 5.09 10.80
C LEU A 53 -7.17 4.91 10.25
N LEU A 54 -7.02 4.82 8.93
CA LEU A 54 -5.71 4.70 8.27
C LEU A 54 -4.79 5.89 8.58
N THR A 55 -5.31 7.12 8.50
CA THR A 55 -4.52 8.32 8.84
C THR A 55 -4.13 8.36 10.32
N LEU A 56 -5.00 7.87 11.21
CA LEU A 56 -4.73 7.83 12.65
C LEU A 56 -3.64 6.80 12.97
N ILE A 57 -3.70 5.62 12.34
CA ILE A 57 -2.63 4.60 12.45
C ILE A 57 -1.30 5.16 11.93
N LEU A 58 -1.29 5.83 10.78
CA LEU A 58 -0.07 6.44 10.24
C LEU A 58 0.50 7.52 11.19
N LEU A 59 -0.37 8.33 11.79
CA LEU A 59 0.03 9.35 12.76
C LEU A 59 0.67 8.71 14.01
N ILE A 60 0.10 7.62 14.52
CA ILE A 60 0.67 6.88 15.66
C ILE A 60 2.04 6.31 15.30
N ILE A 61 2.17 5.66 14.14
CA ILE A 61 3.45 5.11 13.66
C ILE A 61 4.49 6.23 13.53
N TYR A 62 4.12 7.35 12.94
CA TYR A 62 4.99 8.51 12.78
C TYR A 62 5.45 9.07 14.13
N GLN A 63 4.53 9.22 15.09
CA GLN A 63 4.87 9.65 16.44
C GLN A 63 5.78 8.67 17.16
N GLN A 64 5.58 7.36 16.99
CA GLN A 64 6.45 6.33 17.58
C GLN A 64 7.85 6.35 16.97
N LEU A 65 7.97 6.52 15.66
CA LEU A 65 9.25 6.69 14.97
C LEU A 65 9.98 7.94 15.46
N TYR A 66 9.29 9.08 15.48
CA TYR A 66 9.86 10.34 15.95
C TYR A 66 10.30 10.27 17.42
N ALA A 67 9.48 9.67 18.30
CA ALA A 67 9.82 9.48 19.70
C ALA A 67 10.97 8.49 19.93
N THR A 68 11.21 7.58 18.99
CA THR A 68 12.35 6.66 19.00
C THR A 68 13.63 7.36 18.54
N ASP A 69 13.54 8.19 17.50
CA ASP A 69 14.65 8.98 16.97
C ASP A 69 15.17 10.01 18.00
N GLN A 70 14.27 10.61 18.78
CA GLN A 70 14.62 11.59 19.82
C GLN A 70 15.25 10.99 21.10
N LYS A 71 15.32 9.65 21.21
CA LYS A 71 15.86 8.92 22.38
C LYS A 71 17.25 8.32 22.14
N LEU A 72 17.81 8.52 20.95
CA LEU A 72 19.13 8.02 20.52
C LEU A 72 20.18 9.15 20.59
#